data_AF-A0AAV5YQ87-F1
#
_entry.id   AF-A0AAV5YQ87-F1
#
_cell.length_a   1.000
_cell.length_b   1.000
_cell.length_c   1.000
_cell.angle_alpha   90.00
_cell.angle_beta   90.00
_cell.angle_gamma   90.00
#
_symmetry.space_group_name_H-M   'P 1'
#
loop_
_entity.id
_entity.type
_entity.pdbx_description
1 polymer ?
#
loop_
_entity_poly.entity_id
_entity_poly.type
_entity_poly.pdbx_seq_one_letter_code
_entity_poly.pdbx_strand_id
1 'polypeptide(L)' 'MAKTRGTGLLMLWTDVDPQYEAEFNRWYDEEHLDRLLKVPGFLGASRYEALRGGPKYLAMYELEDVSVLRTAAFLDEV' A
#
# COMPACT_ATOMS: atom_id res chain seq x y z
N MET A 1 -7.38 14.16 16.93
CA MET A 1 -6.47 14.02 15.77
C MET A 1 -6.37 12.54 15.46
N ALA A 2 -6.44 12.14 14.19
CA ALA A 2 -6.27 10.74 13.81
C ALA A 2 -4.82 10.30 14.10
N LYS A 3 -4.64 9.05 14.54
CA LYS A 3 -3.33 8.44 14.74
C LYS A 3 -2.70 8.18 13.36
N THR A 4 -1.50 8.70 13.11
CA THR A 4 -0.82 8.58 11.81
C THR A 4 0.52 7.85 11.90
N ARG A 5 0.83 7.25 13.05
CA ARG A 5 2.06 6.47 13.30
C ARG A 5 1.74 5.28 14.18
N GLY A 6 2.27 4.13 13.83
CA GLY A 6 2.21 2.91 14.63
C GLY A 6 3.58 2.26 14.74
N THR A 7 3.61 0.95 14.93
CA THR A 7 4.84 0.17 15.08
C THR A 7 5.01 -0.88 13.99
N GLY A 8 4.11 -0.92 13.00
CA GLY A 8 4.17 -1.82 11.85
C GLY A 8 4.28 -1.06 10.53
N LEU A 9 5.02 -1.62 9.59
CA LEU A 9 5.18 -1.08 8.24
C LEU A 9 5.06 -2.23 7.23
N LEU A 10 4.16 -2.09 6.26
CA LEU A 10 4.08 -2.99 5.10
C LEU A 10 4.67 -2.26 3.89
N MET A 11 5.63 -2.89 3.22
CA MET A 11 6.31 -2.34 2.05
C MET A 11 6.28 -3.34 0.90
N LEU A 12 5.93 -2.86 -0.29
CA LEU A 12 5.93 -3.66 -1.51
C LEU A 12 6.73 -2.93 -2.58
N TRP A 13 7.67 -3.64 -3.18
CA TRP A 13 8.40 -3.18 -4.36
C TRP A 13 7.84 -3.88 -5.59
N THR A 14 7.58 -3.12 -6.65
CA THR A 14 6.90 -3.65 -7.83
C THR A 14 7.45 -3.06 -9.11
N ASP A 15 7.73 -3.94 -10.07
CA ASP A 15 7.86 -3.58 -11.48
C ASP A 15 6.59 -4.04 -12.20
N VAL A 16 6.16 -3.23 -13.17
CA VAL A 16 4.97 -3.50 -13.98
C VAL A 16 5.41 -3.44 -15.44
N ASP A 17 4.85 -4.33 -16.26
CA ASP A 17 5.06 -4.24 -17.71
C ASP A 17 4.59 -2.85 -18.19
N PRO A 18 5.43 -2.11 -18.96
CA PRO A 18 5.11 -0.76 -19.42
C PRO A 18 3.74 -0.62 -20.09
N GLN A 19 3.24 -1.68 -20.73
CA GLN A 19 1.93 -1.65 -21.38
C GLN A 19 0.76 -1.50 -20.39
N TYR A 20 0.92 -1.95 -19.14
CA TYR A 20 -0.10 -1.88 -18.08
C TYR A 20 0.16 -0.77 -17.05
N GLU A 21 1.27 -0.05 -17.14
CA GLU A 21 1.70 0.91 -16.11
C GLU A 21 0.65 2.00 -15.82
N ALA A 22 0.06 2.57 -16.87
CA ALA A 22 -0.95 3.61 -16.72
C ALA A 22 -2.23 3.08 -16.04
N GLU A 23 -2.62 1.85 -16.35
CA GLU A 23 -3.78 1.20 -15.72
C GLU A 23 -3.49 0.82 -14.27
N PHE A 24 -2.30 0.25 -14.01
CA PHE A 24 -1.83 -0.05 -12.68
C PHE A 24 -1.85 1.18 -11.77
N ASN A 25 -1.36 2.33 -12.25
CA ASN A 25 -1.37 3.55 -11.46
C ASN A 25 -2.77 4.06 -11.17
N ARG A 26 -3.69 4.05 -12.15
CA ARG A 26 -5.10 4.42 -11.94
C ARG A 26 -5.77 3.51 -10.92
N TRP A 27 -5.64 2.19 -11.08
CA TRP A 27 -6.18 1.22 -10.14
C TRP A 27 -5.65 1.45 -8.73
N TYR A 28 -4.35 1.74 -8.59
CA TYR A 28 -3.74 2.00 -7.29
C TYR A 28 -4.39 3.21 -6.60
N ASP A 29 -4.51 4.33 -7.33
CA ASP A 29 -4.96 5.60 -6.78
C ASP A 29 -6.48 5.66 -6.55
N GLU A 30 -7.25 5.01 -7.42
CA GLU A 30 -8.72 5.10 -7.41
C GLU A 30 -9.38 3.95 -6.63
N GLU A 31 -8.74 2.78 -6.54
CA GLU A 31 -9.36 1.59 -5.95
C GLU A 31 -8.54 0.98 -4.81
N HIS A 32 -7.27 0.67 -5.07
CA HIS A 32 -6.47 -0.13 -4.13
C HIS A 32 -6.18 0.60 -2.82
N LEU A 33 -5.75 1.87 -2.90
CA LEU A 33 -5.45 2.66 -1.70
C LEU A 33 -6.71 2.87 -0.85
N ASP A 34 -7.83 3.21 -1.46
CA ASP A 34 -9.09 3.41 -0.74
C ASP A 34 -9.54 2.12 -0.03
N ARG A 35 -9.40 0.97 -0.69
CA ARG A 35 -9.71 -0.34 -0.09
C ARG A 35 -8.83 -0.65 1.12
N LEU A 36 -7.50 -0.55 0.99
CA LEU A 36 -6.59 -0.86 2.09
C LEU A 36 -6.70 0.13 3.25
N LEU A 37 -6.90 1.42 2.98
CA LEU A 37 -7.06 2.42 4.03
C LEU A 37 -8.37 2.28 4.82
N LYS A 38 -9.34 1.50 4.33
CA LYS A 38 -10.56 1.14 5.07
C LYS A 38 -10.35 -0.04 6.02
N VAL A 39 -9.27 -0.82 5.87
CA VAL A 39 -8.96 -1.94 6.76
C VAL A 39 -8.58 -1.40 8.15
N PRO A 40 -9.26 -1.82 9.24
CA PRO A 40 -8.90 -1.41 10.58
C PRO A 40 -7.44 -1.74 10.90
N GLY A 41 -6.68 -0.72 11.29
CA GLY A 41 -5.26 -0.84 11.60
C GLY A 41 -4.32 -0.25 10.54
N PHE A 42 -4.81 0.09 9.35
CA PHE A 42 -4.07 0.93 8.40
C PHE A 42 -4.21 2.41 8.80
N LEU A 43 -3.08 3.09 8.92
CA LEU A 43 -2.99 4.47 9.41
C LEU A 43 -2.66 5.48 8.30
N GLY A 44 -2.08 5.00 7.21
CA GLY A 44 -1.69 5.84 6.08
C GLY A 44 -1.01 5.03 4.99
N ALA A 45 -0.91 5.63 3.81
CA ALA A 45 -0.25 5.05 2.66
C ALA A 45 0.59 6.11 1.95
N SER A 46 1.67 5.66 1.31
CA SER A 46 2.50 6.49 0.43
C SER A 46 3.02 5.65 -0.71
N ARG A 47 3.03 6.24 -1.91
CA ARG A 47 3.56 5.64 -3.13
C ARG A 47 4.75 6.44 -3.60
N TYR A 48 5.78 5.74 -4.05
CA TYR A 48 6.99 6.31 -4.58
C TYR A 48 7.32 5.69 -5.92
N GLU A 49 7.86 6.52 -6.81
CA GLU A 49 8.43 6.09 -8.08
C GLU A 49 9.95 6.28 -8.04
N ALA A 50 10.69 5.26 -8.47
CA ALA A 50 12.13 5.30 -8.54
C ALA A 50 12.58 6.24 -9.66
N LEU A 51 13.41 7.22 -9.33
CA LEU A 51 14.02 8.10 -10.33
C LEU A 51 15.09 7.38 -11.17
N ARG A 52 15.66 6.29 -10.63
CA ARG A 52 16.72 5.47 -11.26
C ARG A 52 16.65 4.03 -10.73
N GLY A 53 16.93 3.05 -11.59
CA GLY A 53 16.96 1.63 -11.22
C GLY A 53 15.57 1.03 -11.05
N GLY A 54 15.48 -0.10 -10.34
CA GLY A 54 14.21 -0.76 -10.04
C GLY A 54 14.28 -1.58 -8.74
N PRO A 55 13.13 -2.05 -8.23
CA PRO A 55 11.80 -1.92 -8.86
C PRO A 55 11.25 -0.49 -8.94
N LYS A 56 10.50 -0.19 -10.01
CA LYS A 56 10.05 1.17 -10.34
C LYS A 56 9.15 1.78 -9.27
N TYR A 57 8.33 0.97 -8.61
CA TYR A 57 7.40 1.45 -7.59
C TYR A 57 7.69 0.89 -6.20
N LEU A 58 7.48 1.73 -5.20
CA LEU A 58 7.37 1.34 -3.80
C LEU A 58 6.01 1.82 -3.27
N ALA A 59 5.22 0.90 -2.72
CA ALA A 59 4.08 1.22 -1.90
C ALA A 59 4.41 0.94 -0.43
N MET A 60 4.05 1.88 0.43
CA MET A 60 4.33 1.83 1.86
C MET A 60 3.06 2.15 2.64
N TYR A 61 2.73 1.28 3.59
CA TYR A 61 1.56 1.41 4.46
C TYR A 61 1.99 1.42 5.92
N GLU A 62 1.59 2.47 6.63
CA GLU A 62 1.76 2.59 8.07
C GLU A 62 0.65 1.80 8.76
N LEU A 63 1.02 0.90 9.69
CA LEU A 63 0.09 0.06 10.42
C LEU A 63 0.17 0.36 11.90
N GLU A 64 -0.92 0.13 12.64
CA GLU A 64 -0.89 0.20 14.10
C GLU A 64 0.20 -0.69 14.70
N ASP A 65 0.28 -1.94 14.21
CA ASP A 65 1.37 -2.88 14.41
C ASP A 65 1.27 -4.02 13.37
N VAL A 66 2.26 -4.92 13.35
CA VAL A 66 2.36 -5.99 12.34
C VAL A 66 1.24 -7.05 12.43
N SER A 67 0.50 -7.13 13.55
CA SER A 67 -0.59 -8.10 13.70
C SER A 67 -1.80 -7.80 12.81
N VAL A 68 -1.95 -6.56 12.34
CA VAL A 68 -2.99 -6.16 11.38
C VAL A 68 -3.01 -7.06 10.16
N LEU A 69 -1.83 -7.48 9.68
CA LEU A 69 -1.65 -8.36 8.52
C LEU A 69 -2.13 -9.81 8.73
N ARG A 70 -2.57 -10.15 9.95
CA ARG A 70 -3.10 -11.46 10.31
C ARG A 70 -4.60 -11.42 10.62
N THR A 71 -5.22 -10.25 10.52
CA THR A 71 -6.65 -10.09 10.77
C THR A 71 -7.46 -10.58 9.57
N ALA A 72 -8.67 -11.10 9.82
CA ALA A 72 -9.58 -11.46 8.72
C ALA A 72 -9.88 -10.27 7.81
N ALA A 73 -10.05 -9.07 8.39
CA ALA A 73 -10.29 -7.84 7.64
C ALA A 73 -9.18 -7.50 6.63
N PHE A 74 -7.93 -7.88 6.90
CA PHE A 74 -6.86 -7.75 5.91
C PHE A 74 -6.80 -8.94 4.96
N LEU A 75 -6.94 -10.17 5.48
CA LEU A 75 -6.82 -11.40 4.69
C LEU A 75 -7.93 -11.58 3.65
N ASP A 76 -9.11 -11.02 3.89
CA ASP A 76 -10.24 -11.08 2.95
C ASP A 76 -10.10 -10.04 1.81
N GLU A 77 -9.18 -9.08 1.94
CA GLU A 77 -8.96 -7.99 0.97
C GLU A 77 -7.78 -8.26 0.00
N VAL A 78 -6.94 -9.26 0.29
CA VAL A 78 -5.75 -9.64 -0.49
C VAL A 78 -5.96 -10.81 -1.44
#